data_AF-A0A4R4W5X2-F1
#
_entry.id   AF-A0A4R4W5X2-F1
#
_cell.length_a   1.000
_cell.length_b   1.000
_cell.length_c   1.000
_cell.angle_alpha   90.00
_cell.angle_beta   90.00
_cell.angle_gamma   90.00
#
_symmetry.space_group_name_H-M   'P 1'
#
loop_
_entity.id
_entity.type
_entity.pdbx_description
1 polymer ?
#
loop_
_entity_poly.entity_id
_entity_poly.type
_entity_poly.pdbx_seq_one_letter_code
_entity_poly.pdbx_strand_id
1 'polypeptide(L)'
;MAFAGVFGYLVVNVAVGLVAVSVGSTAAFGVAAGVLAVAGLGLGAAFVLLRKPWSRGLGLGLMIGWALASIVSAGYCTGLNPELYA
;
A
#
# COMPACT_ATOMS: atom_id res chain seq x y z
N MET A 1 2.36 3.73 -17.21
CA MET A 1 1.40 3.84 -16.09
C MET A 1 1.67 2.85 -14.96
N ALA A 2 2.09 1.61 -15.24
CA ALA A 2 2.45 0.64 -14.18
C ALA A 2 3.58 1.14 -13.26
N PHE A 3 4.69 1.63 -13.81
CA PHE A 3 5.75 2.23 -13.00
C PHE A 3 5.25 3.40 -12.14
N ALA A 4 4.39 4.27 -12.70
CA ALA A 4 3.78 5.36 -11.93
C ALA A 4 2.92 4.84 -10.76
N GLY A 5 2.19 3.73 -10.94
CA GLY A 5 1.47 3.07 -9.86
C GLY A 5 2.40 2.47 -8.80
N VAL A 6 3.49 1.83 -9.20
CA VAL A 6 4.48 1.24 -8.26
C VAL A 6 5.14 2.34 -7.41
N PHE A 7 5.75 3.34 -8.06
CA PHE A 7 6.41 4.43 -7.35
C PHE A 7 5.41 5.27 -6.56
N GLY A 8 4.21 5.50 -7.09
CA GLY A 8 3.13 6.17 -6.38
C GLY A 8 2.74 5.44 -5.10
N TYR A 9 2.60 4.11 -5.15
CA TYR A 9 2.35 3.31 -3.97
C TYR A 9 3.49 3.43 -2.94
N LEU A 10 4.76 3.36 -3.37
CA LEU A 10 5.90 3.47 -2.45
C LEU A 10 5.95 4.83 -1.73
N VAL A 11 5.63 5.91 -2.43
CA VAL A 11 5.53 7.25 -1.80
C VAL A 11 4.42 7.28 -0.76
N VAL A 12 3.23 6.75 -1.09
CA VAL A 12 2.11 6.64 -0.15
C VAL A 12 2.49 5.77 1.04
N ASN A 13 3.21 4.67 0.80
CA ASN A 13 3.66 3.74 1.83
C ASN A 13 4.57 4.41 2.87
N VAL A 14 5.58 5.14 2.40
CA VAL A 14 6.48 5.89 3.29
C VAL A 14 5.72 6.98 4.05
N ALA A 15 4.86 7.74 3.37
CA ALA A 15 4.09 8.81 4.01
C ALA A 15 3.17 8.27 5.13
N VAL A 16 2.40 7.21 4.85
CA VAL A 16 1.51 6.59 5.82
C VAL A 16 2.30 5.93 6.95
N GLY A 17 3.43 5.28 6.64
CA GLY A 17 4.33 4.69 7.63
C GLY A 17 4.90 5.72 8.60
N LEU A 18 5.36 6.87 8.08
CA LEU A 18 5.84 7.97 8.92
C LEU A 18 4.76 8.52 9.85
N VAL A 19 3.52 8.66 9.34
CA VAL A 19 2.39 9.08 10.18
C VAL A 19 2.13 8.05 11.29
N ALA A 20 2.08 6.76 10.97
CA ALA A 20 1.86 5.71 11.96
C ALA A 20 2.93 5.72 13.06
N VAL A 21 4.21 5.84 12.66
CA VAL A 21 5.35 5.94 13.59
C VAL A 21 5.24 7.19 14.46
N SER A 22 4.84 8.33 13.90
CA SER A 22 4.69 9.58 14.66
C SER A 22 3.58 9.52 15.72
N VAL A 23 2.55 8.71 15.49
CA VAL A 23 1.46 8.49 16.46
C VAL A 23 1.87 7.47 17.53
N GLY A 24 2.67 6.46 17.17
CA GLY A 24 3.28 5.53 18.13
C GLY A 24 2.30 4.60 18.87
N SER A 25 1.10 4.39 18.31
CA SER A 25 0.08 3.52 18.89
C SER A 25 -0.16 2.28 18.02
N THR A 26 -0.41 1.13 18.65
CA THR A 26 -0.79 -0.13 17.98
C THR A 26 -2.00 0.06 17.05
N ALA A 27 -2.98 0.85 17.48
CA ALA A 27 -4.14 1.18 16.65
C ALA A 27 -3.76 1.96 15.39
N ALA A 28 -2.76 2.84 15.47
CA ALA A 28 -2.28 3.62 14.33
C ALA A 28 -1.63 2.73 13.26
N PHE A 29 -0.85 1.72 13.68
CA PHE A 29 -0.30 0.74 12.75
C PHE A 29 -1.41 -0.07 12.06
N GLY A 30 -2.45 -0.47 12.80
CA GLY A 30 -3.57 -1.24 12.24
C GLY A 30 -4.38 -0.44 11.22
N VAL A 31 -4.62 0.84 11.51
CA VAL A 31 -5.29 1.77 10.58
C VAL A 31 -4.41 2.01 9.35
N ALA A 32 -3.11 2.26 9.54
CA ALA A 32 -2.16 2.45 8.45
C ALA A 32 -2.11 1.23 7.52
N ALA A 33 -2.13 0.03 8.07
CA ALA A 33 -2.19 -1.22 7.30
C ALA A 33 -3.45 -1.31 6.46
N GLY A 34 -4.61 -1.02 7.06
CA GLY A 34 -5.88 -1.00 6.35
C GLY A 34 -5.88 0.01 5.21
N VAL A 35 -5.40 1.23 5.46
CA VAL A 35 -5.29 2.29 4.44
C VAL A 35 -4.38 1.85 3.29
N LEU A 36 -3.22 1.24 3.59
CA LEU A 36 -2.28 0.78 2.57
C LEU A 36 -2.81 -0.41 1.77
N ALA A 37 -3.52 -1.34 2.42
CA ALA A 37 -4.21 -2.42 1.74
C ALA A 37 -5.31 -1.89 0.80
N VAL A 38 -6.10 -0.92 1.25
CA VAL A 38 -7.12 -0.27 0.39
C VAL A 38 -6.46 0.50 -0.75
N ALA A 39 -5.35 1.19 -0.52
CA ALA A 39 -4.64 1.94 -1.55
C ALA A 39 -3.98 1.02 -2.60
N GLY A 40 -3.39 -0.09 -2.18
CA GLY A 40 -2.74 -1.05 -3.07
C GLY A 40 -3.72 -1.95 -3.81
N LEU A 41 -4.57 -2.66 -3.05
CA LEU A 41 -5.47 -3.68 -3.56
C LEU A 41 -6.84 -3.10 -3.95
N GLY A 42 -7.43 -2.27 -3.10
CA GLY A 42 -8.76 -1.69 -3.33
C GLY A 42 -8.78 -0.75 -4.54
N LEU A 43 -7.99 0.33 -4.49
CA LEU A 43 -7.83 1.26 -5.61
C LEU A 43 -7.22 0.57 -6.82
N GLY A 44 -6.24 -0.33 -6.61
CA GLY A 44 -5.67 -1.14 -7.68
C GLY A 44 -6.74 -1.91 -8.47
N ALA A 45 -7.61 -2.64 -7.76
CA ALA A 45 -8.68 -3.43 -8.35
C ALA A 45 -9.71 -2.52 -9.04
N ALA A 46 -10.11 -1.42 -8.40
CA ALA A 46 -11.01 -0.44 -8.99
C ALA A 46 -10.46 0.10 -10.32
N PHE A 47 -9.18 0.47 -10.38
CA PHE A 47 -8.54 0.94 -11.60
C PHE A 47 -8.47 -0.14 -12.69
N VAL A 48 -8.27 -1.41 -12.34
CA VAL A 48 -8.33 -2.50 -13.33
C VAL A 48 -9.75 -2.68 -13.87
N LEU A 49 -10.77 -2.54 -13.03
CA LEU A 49 -12.19 -2.69 -13.38
C LEU A 49 -12.73 -1.56 -14.26
N LEU A 50 -12.11 -0.37 -14.25
CA LEU A 50 -12.48 0.73 -15.16
C LEU A 50 -12.20 0.42 -16.64
N ARG A 51 -11.44 -0.64 -16.96
CA ARG A 51 -11.16 -1.15 -18.33
C ARG A 51 -10.58 -0.12 -19.32
N LYS A 52 -10.06 1.01 -18.83
CA LYS A 52 -9.29 1.96 -19.64
C LYS A 52 -7.81 1.54 -19.68
N PRO A 53 -7.10 1.72 -20.80
CA PRO A 53 -5.71 1.27 -20.94
C PRO A 53 -4.76 1.95 -19.92
N TRP A 54 -4.93 3.26 -19.70
CA TRP A 54 -4.18 4.00 -18.67
C TRP A 54 -4.45 3.44 -17.26
N SER A 55 -5.73 3.24 -16.96
CA SER A 55 -6.22 2.82 -15.65
C SER A 55 -5.73 1.42 -15.27
N ARG A 56 -5.77 0.45 -16.20
CA ARG A 56 -5.25 -0.90 -15.96
C ARG A 56 -3.78 -0.89 -15.58
N GLY A 57 -2.97 -0.13 -16.31
CA GLY A 57 -1.55 -0.01 -15.99
C GLY A 57 -1.33 0.54 -14.59
N LEU A 58 -2.03 1.61 -14.22
CA LEU A 58 -1.91 2.23 -12.90
C LEU A 58 -2.38 1.28 -11.79
N GLY A 59 -3.52 0.61 -11.98
CA GLY A 59 -4.06 -0.35 -11.02
C GLY A 59 -3.16 -1.55 -10.77
N LEU A 60 -2.61 -2.16 -11.83
CA LEU A 60 -1.60 -3.21 -11.70
C LEU A 60 -0.34 -2.70 -10.99
N GLY A 61 0.08 -1.47 -11.29
CA GLY A 61 1.22 -0.83 -10.62
C GLY A 61 1.03 -0.68 -9.11
N LEU A 62 -0.16 -0.27 -8.66
CA LEU A 62 -0.49 -0.16 -7.23
C LEU A 62 -0.42 -1.52 -6.51
N MET A 63 -0.99 -2.57 -7.12
CA MET A 63 -0.93 -3.93 -6.55
C MET A 63 0.50 -4.47 -6.48
N ILE A 64 1.29 -4.25 -7.54
CA ILE A 64 2.71 -4.65 -7.58
C ILE A 64 3.50 -3.89 -6.52
N GLY A 65 3.29 -2.58 -6.38
CA GLY A 65 3.93 -1.77 -5.34
C GLY A 65 3.63 -2.28 -3.94
N TRP A 66 2.37 -2.62 -3.67
CA TRP A 66 1.94 -3.20 -2.39
C TRP A 66 2.59 -4.56 -2.12
N ALA A 67 2.66 -5.43 -3.11
CA ALA A 67 3.31 -6.74 -2.98
C ALA A 67 4.82 -6.59 -2.73
N LEU A 68 5.51 -5.74 -3.50
CA LEU A 68 6.93 -5.50 -3.34
C LEU A 68 7.26 -4.90 -1.96
N ALA A 69 6.52 -3.90 -1.52
CA ALA A 69 6.71 -3.31 -0.20
C ALA A 69 6.49 -4.33 0.92
N SER A 70 5.48 -5.20 0.79
CA SER A 70 5.22 -6.26 1.75
C SER A 70 6.33 -7.32 1.78
N ILE A 71 6.86 -7.72 0.62
CA ILE A 71 7.96 -8.69 0.54
C ILE A 71 9.25 -8.11 1.13
N VAL A 72 9.64 -6.90 0.72
CA VAL A 72 10.91 -6.29 1.13
C VAL A 72 10.92 -5.94 2.62
N SER A 73 9.78 -5.52 3.17
CA SER A 73 9.67 -5.16 4.59
C SER A 73 9.18 -6.29 5.50
N ALA A 74 8.99 -7.51 4.97
CA ALA A 74 8.29 -8.58 5.68
C ALA A 74 6.93 -8.14 6.27
N GLY A 75 6.23 -7.25 5.57
CA GLY A 75 4.95 -6.69 6.00
C GLY A 75 5.06 -5.57 7.04
N TYR A 76 6.25 -5.18 7.49
CA TYR A 76 6.42 -4.14 8.51
C TYR A 76 5.98 -2.76 8.01
N CYS A 77 6.44 -2.36 6.82
CA CYS A 77 6.09 -1.05 6.23
C CYS A 77 4.65 -0.99 5.69
N THR A 78 3.99 -2.14 5.55
CA THR A 78 2.58 -2.23 5.18
C THR A 78 1.68 -2.52 6.36
N GLY A 79 2.23 -2.63 7.57
CA GLY A 79 1.49 -3.01 8.78
C GLY A 79 0.77 -4.36 8.62
N LEU A 80 1.29 -5.28 7.83
CA LEU A 80 0.74 -6.64 7.74
C LEU A 80 1.41 -7.58 8.74
N ASN A 81 2.50 -7.13 9.35
CA ASN A 81 3.28 -7.94 10.25
C ASN A 81 2.54 -8.14 11.60
N PRO A 82 2.21 -9.38 12.00
CA PRO A 82 1.51 -9.66 13.25
C PRO A 82 2.28 -9.19 14.49
N GLU A 83 3.61 -9.12 14.45
CA GLU A 83 4.41 -8.66 15.59
C GLU A 83 4.32 -7.14 15.83
N LEU A 84 3.65 -6.38 14.94
CA LEU A 84 3.24 -4.99 15.22
C LEU A 84 1.97 -4.89 16.08
N TYR A 85 1.23 -6.00 16.25
CA TYR A 85 -0.09 -6.03 16.89
C TYR A 85 -0.20 -6.96 18.09
N ALA A 86 0.86 -7.71 18.37
CA ALA A 86 1.00 -8.53 19.58
C ALA A 86 1.31 -7.67 20.80
#